data_AF-A0ABC8TWK7-F1
#
_entry.id   AF-A0ABC8TWK7-F1
#
_cell.length_a   1.000
_cell.length_b   1.000
_cell.length_c   1.000
_cell.angle_alpha   90.00
_cell.angle_beta   90.00
_cell.angle_gamma   90.00
#
_symmetry.space_group_name_H-M   'P 1'
#
loop_
_entity.id
_entity.type
_entity.pdbx_description
1 polymer ?
#
loop_
_entity_poly.entity_id
_entity_poly.type
_entity_poly.pdbx_seq_one_letter_code
_entity_poly.pdbx_strand_id
1 'polypeptide(L)'
;MSPLSNNSLFLDYHRNPFPMFFQRGLNVSLSTDDPLQIHLTKEPLVEEYSVAAKLWKLSSCDLCEIARNSVYQSGFSHQAKLHWLGSKYFKRGPEGNDIHKTNVPSMRISFRDETWKEEMQYVYSGKARIPEEIDV
;
A
#
# COMPACT_ATOMS: atom_id res chain seq x y z
N MET A 1 -9.26 -0.74 -1.16
CA MET A 1 -10.10 -1.95 -1.30
C MET A 1 -10.68 -2.25 0.07
N SER A 2 -11.94 -2.68 0.14
CA SER A 2 -12.64 -2.91 1.41
C SER A 2 -13.05 -4.38 1.56
N PRO A 3 -12.12 -5.27 1.96
CA PRO A 3 -12.37 -6.71 2.05
C PRO A 3 -13.56 -7.12 2.91
N LEU A 4 -13.77 -6.49 4.08
CA LEU A 4 -14.92 -6.80 4.93
C LEU A 4 -16.24 -6.42 4.26
N SER A 5 -16.31 -5.25 3.60
CA SER A 5 -17.46 -4.86 2.77
C SER A 5 -17.71 -5.88 1.65
N ASN A 6 -16.66 -6.24 0.90
CA ASN A 6 -16.78 -7.20 -0.21
C ASN A 6 -17.29 -8.57 0.26
N ASN A 7 -16.85 -9.02 1.44
CA ASN A 7 -17.33 -10.24 2.08
C ASN A 7 -18.80 -10.19 2.46
N SER A 8 -19.28 -9.07 2.98
CA SER A 8 -20.70 -8.91 3.32
C SER A 8 -21.61 -8.87 2.08
N LEU A 9 -21.10 -8.42 0.93
CA LEU A 9 -21.93 -8.13 -0.24
C LEU A 9 -21.87 -9.18 -1.34
N PHE A 10 -20.69 -9.65 -1.75
CA PHE A 10 -20.56 -10.40 -3.02
C PHE A 10 -19.37 -11.35 -3.15
N LEU A 11 -18.40 -11.37 -2.24
CA LEU A 11 -17.19 -12.19 -2.39
C LEU A 11 -16.62 -12.66 -1.05
N ASP A 12 -16.64 -13.98 -0.81
CA ASP A 12 -16.03 -14.58 0.39
C ASP A 12 -14.63 -14.01 0.68
N TYR A 13 -14.36 -13.69 1.95
CA TYR A 13 -13.15 -13.00 2.37
C TYR A 13 -11.86 -13.70 1.90
N HIS A 14 -11.83 -15.03 1.95
CA HIS A 14 -10.69 -15.84 1.50
C HIS A 14 -10.45 -15.80 -0.01
N ARG A 15 -11.47 -15.43 -0.78
CA ARG A 15 -11.40 -15.30 -2.25
C ARG A 15 -11.14 -13.86 -2.68
N ASN A 16 -11.01 -12.93 -1.74
CA ASN A 16 -10.65 -11.56 -2.06
C ASN A 16 -9.27 -11.50 -2.74
N PRO A 17 -9.11 -10.76 -3.86
CA PRO A 17 -7.85 -10.73 -4.60
C PRO A 17 -6.79 -9.81 -3.96
N PHE A 18 -7.12 -9.05 -2.91
CA PHE A 18 -6.19 -8.15 -2.23
C PHE A 18 -4.83 -8.79 -1.90
N PRO A 19 -4.72 -9.95 -1.20
CA PRO A 19 -3.42 -10.53 -0.87
C PRO A 19 -2.60 -10.85 -2.12
N MET A 20 -3.23 -11.33 -3.20
CA MET A 20 -2.56 -11.60 -4.47
C MET A 20 -2.05 -10.30 -5.11
N PHE A 21 -2.86 -9.24 -5.11
CA PHE A 21 -2.45 -7.95 -5.66
C PHE A 21 -1.30 -7.33 -4.86
N PHE A 22 -1.36 -7.42 -3.54
CA PHE A 22 -0.29 -6.95 -2.66
C PHE A 22 1.01 -7.74 -2.89
N GLN A 23 0.94 -9.07 -3.00
CA GLN A 23 2.11 -9.90 -3.29
C GLN A 23 2.76 -9.53 -4.63
N ARG A 24 1.94 -9.27 -5.66
CA ARG A 24 2.41 -8.80 -6.98
C ARG A 24 2.92 -7.36 -7.03
N GLY A 25 2.86 -6.63 -5.92
CA GLY A 25 3.40 -5.26 -5.84
C GLY A 25 2.52 -4.20 -6.49
N LEU A 26 1.21 -4.48 -6.66
CA LEU A 26 0.26 -3.46 -7.08
C LEU A 26 0.08 -2.41 -5.97
N ASN A 27 -0.20 -1.17 -6.37
CA ASN A 27 -0.45 -0.06 -5.46
C ASN A 27 -1.84 -0.21 -4.80
N VAL A 28 -1.93 -1.07 -3.79
CA VAL A 28 -3.17 -1.36 -3.06
C VAL A 28 -3.18 -0.76 -1.65
N SER A 29 -4.36 -0.41 -1.19
CA SER A 29 -4.65 0.11 0.15
C SER A 29 -5.90 -0.57 0.72
N LEU A 30 -6.00 -0.64 2.06
CA LEU A 30 -7.21 -1.10 2.75
C LEU A 30 -8.10 0.09 3.11
N SER A 31 -9.42 -0.10 2.99
CA SER A 31 -10.46 0.89 3.23
C SER A 31 -11.67 0.25 3.89
N THR A 32 -12.58 1.04 4.45
CA THR A 32 -13.73 0.53 5.22
C THR A 32 -15.02 0.40 4.42
N ASP A 33 -15.23 1.25 3.41
CA ASP A 33 -16.52 1.42 2.71
C ASP A 33 -17.61 1.99 3.64
N ASP A 34 -18.48 1.15 4.23
CA ASP A 34 -19.61 1.51 5.09
C ASP A 34 -19.38 1.10 6.56
N PRO A 35 -18.56 1.85 7.34
CA PRO A 35 -18.13 1.43 8.67
C PRO A 35 -19.28 1.26 9.66
N LEU A 36 -20.38 1.99 9.49
CA LEU A 36 -21.57 1.87 10.35
C LEU A 36 -22.28 0.52 10.19
N GLN A 37 -22.20 -0.10 9.01
CA GLN A 37 -22.92 -1.33 8.70
C GLN A 37 -22.04 -2.58 8.91
N ILE A 38 -20.72 -2.43 8.74
CA ILE A 38 -19.80 -3.57 8.61
C ILE A 38 -18.96 -3.79 9.87
N HIS A 39 -18.47 -2.72 10.49
CA HIS A 39 -17.46 -2.79 11.54
C HIS A 39 -18.09 -2.82 12.93
N LEU A 40 -17.48 -3.57 13.85
CA LEU A 40 -18.00 -3.77 15.21
C LEU A 40 -17.23 -2.94 16.25
N THR A 41 -16.02 -2.51 15.91
CA THR A 41 -15.15 -1.77 16.83
C THR A 41 -15.32 -0.27 16.69
N LYS A 42 -14.80 0.48 17.68
CA LYS A 42 -14.75 1.96 17.62
C LYS A 42 -13.77 2.49 16.56
N GLU A 43 -12.85 1.65 16.10
CA GLU A 43 -11.79 2.01 15.16
C GLU A 43 -11.91 1.16 13.88
N PRO A 44 -12.87 1.47 12.99
CA PRO A 44 -13.26 0.56 11.90
C PRO A 44 -12.11 0.26 10.93
N LEU A 45 -11.30 1.25 10.58
CA LEU A 45 -10.15 1.02 9.71
C LEU A 45 -9.09 0.14 10.37
N VAL A 46 -8.88 0.29 11.69
CA VAL A 46 -7.92 -0.55 12.43
C VAL A 46 -8.41 -1.99 12.50
N GLU A 47 -9.71 -2.19 12.65
CA GLU A 47 -10.34 -3.51 12.53
C GLU A 47 -10.11 -4.14 11.15
N GLU A 48 -10.28 -3.39 10.05
CA GLU A 48 -10.00 -3.87 8.70
C GLU A 48 -8.55 -4.39 8.58
N TYR A 49 -7.59 -3.60 9.04
CA TYR A 49 -6.17 -4.00 9.05
C TYR A 49 -5.92 -5.20 9.96
N SER A 50 -6.58 -5.27 11.12
CA SER A 50 -6.39 -6.35 12.09
C SER A 50 -6.92 -7.68 11.57
N VAL A 51 -8.10 -7.69 10.95
CA VAL A 51 -8.68 -8.89 10.34
C VAL A 51 -7.82 -9.35 9.16
N ALA A 52 -7.43 -8.42 8.27
CA ALA A 52 -6.55 -8.72 7.14
C ALA A 52 -5.21 -9.31 7.61
N ALA A 53 -4.61 -8.75 8.65
CA ALA A 53 -3.36 -9.23 9.20
C ALA A 53 -3.45 -10.68 9.69
N LYS A 54 -4.53 -11.02 10.40
CA LYS A 54 -4.73 -12.36 10.95
C LYS A 54 -5.06 -13.37 9.86
N LEU A 55 -5.98 -13.05 8.95
CA LEU A 55 -6.45 -13.99 7.93
C LEU A 55 -5.44 -14.21 6.81
N TRP A 56 -4.72 -13.17 6.39
CA TRP A 56 -3.71 -13.26 5.32
C TRP A 56 -2.28 -13.35 5.83
N LYS A 57 -2.10 -13.46 7.16
CA LYS A 57 -0.80 -13.62 7.82
C LYS A 57 0.19 -12.49 7.46
N LEU A 58 -0.31 -11.25 7.40
CA LEU A 58 0.51 -10.08 7.10
C LEU A 58 1.39 -9.72 8.30
N SER A 59 2.65 -9.41 8.04
CA SER A 59 3.59 -8.89 9.02
C SER A 59 3.37 -7.41 9.30
N SER A 60 4.00 -6.87 10.35
CA SER A 60 3.99 -5.43 10.62
C SER A 60 4.56 -4.62 9.44
N CYS A 61 5.61 -5.13 8.81
CA CYS A 61 6.19 -4.53 7.60
C CYS A 61 5.15 -4.42 6.47
N ASP A 62 4.36 -5.47 6.25
CA ASP A 62 3.32 -5.48 5.22
C ASP A 62 2.21 -4.47 5.51
N LEU A 63 1.74 -4.42 6.76
CA LEU A 63 0.72 -3.45 7.18
C LEU A 63 1.22 -2.01 7.05
N CYS A 64 2.46 -1.74 7.45
CA CYS A 64 3.09 -0.43 7.28
C CYS A 64 3.26 -0.05 5.80
N GLU A 65 3.58 -1.00 4.93
CA GLU A 65 3.64 -0.77 3.47
C GLU A 65 2.26 -0.40 2.91
N ILE A 66 1.22 -1.14 3.28
CA ILE A 66 -0.16 -0.86 2.86
C ILE A 66 -0.62 0.52 3.36
N ALA A 67 -0.34 0.84 4.63
CA ALA A 67 -0.65 2.15 5.21
C ALA A 67 0.16 3.29 4.56
N ARG A 68 1.44 3.08 4.26
CA ARG A 68 2.27 4.03 3.51
C ARG A 68 1.64 4.31 2.14
N ASN A 69 1.24 3.26 1.41
CA ASN A 69 0.66 3.39 0.07
C ASN A 69 -0.69 4.11 0.09
N SER A 70 -1.51 3.97 1.15
CA SER A 70 -2.77 4.70 1.27
C SER A 70 -2.53 6.22 1.36
N VAL A 71 -1.45 6.67 2.01
CA VAL A 71 -1.06 8.09 2.03
C VAL A 71 -0.61 8.56 0.64
N TYR A 72 0.13 7.75 -0.12
CA TYR A 72 0.47 8.09 -1.51
C TYR A 72 -0.77 8.28 -2.37
N GLN A 73 -1.75 7.36 -2.26
CA GLN A 73 -3.03 7.38 -2.99
C GLN A 73 -3.98 8.50 -2.54
N SER A 74 -3.76 9.06 -1.36
CA SER A 74 -4.62 10.11 -0.80
C SER A 74 -4.52 11.43 -1.57
N GLY A 75 -5.58 12.23 -1.52
CA GLY A 75 -5.62 13.60 -2.03
C GLY A 75 -5.10 14.66 -1.05
N PHE A 76 -4.37 14.28 0.00
CA PHE A 76 -3.84 15.24 0.98
C PHE A 76 -2.77 16.16 0.36
N SER A 77 -2.61 17.35 0.95
CA SER A 77 -1.64 18.33 0.48
C SER A 77 -0.20 17.81 0.55
N HIS A 78 0.66 18.37 -0.30
CA HIS A 78 2.09 18.05 -0.29
C HIS A 78 2.72 18.22 1.10
N GLN A 79 2.33 19.26 1.84
CA GLN A 79 2.83 19.51 3.20
C GLN A 79 2.45 18.41 4.19
N ALA A 80 1.22 17.88 4.11
CA ALA A 80 0.79 16.76 4.94
C ALA A 80 1.57 15.48 4.59
N LYS A 81 1.75 15.20 3.29
CA LYS A 81 2.56 14.05 2.84
C LYS A 81 4.03 14.16 3.26
N LEU A 82 4.66 15.34 3.20
CA LEU A 82 6.02 15.57 3.75
C LEU A 82 6.08 15.27 5.26
N HIS A 83 5.06 15.70 5.99
CA HIS A 83 4.98 15.49 7.42
C HIS A 83 4.84 14.00 7.78
N TRP A 84 4.01 13.23 7.07
CA TRP A 84 3.76 11.83 7.39
C TRP A 84 4.74 10.84 6.76
N LEU A 85 5.25 11.09 5.55
CA LEU A 85 6.07 10.13 4.80
C LEU A 85 7.56 10.47 4.80
N GLY A 86 7.90 11.75 5.00
CA GLY A 86 9.28 12.23 4.96
C GLY A 86 9.50 13.31 3.92
N SER A 87 10.58 14.08 4.08
CA SER A 87 10.88 15.24 3.23
C SER A 87 11.16 14.88 1.76
N LYS A 88 11.53 13.63 1.49
CA LYS A 88 11.88 13.12 0.16
C LYS A 88 10.83 12.19 -0.44
N TYR A 89 9.61 12.14 0.10
CA TYR A 89 8.61 11.13 -0.30
C TYR A 89 8.29 11.13 -1.80
N PHE A 90 8.46 12.26 -2.49
CA PHE A 90 8.24 12.40 -3.93
C PHE A 90 9.31 11.71 -4.80
N LYS A 91 10.45 11.33 -4.23
CA LYS A 91 11.46 10.55 -4.94
C LYS A 91 11.01 9.09 -5.10
N ARG A 92 11.28 8.52 -6.27
CA ARG A 92 11.07 7.10 -6.54
C ARG A 92 12.13 6.23 -5.84
N GLY A 93 11.73 5.02 -5.49
CA GLY A 93 12.63 4.02 -4.91
C GLY A 93 12.96 4.26 -3.43
N PRO A 94 14.02 3.62 -2.90
CA PRO A 94 14.34 3.64 -1.48
C PRO A 94 14.74 5.03 -0.95
N GLU A 95 15.23 5.94 -1.81
CA GLU A 95 15.56 7.31 -1.41
C GLU A 95 14.36 8.13 -0.94
N GLY A 96 13.16 7.79 -1.43
CA GLY A 96 11.91 8.43 -1.04
C GLY A 96 11.28 7.85 0.23
N ASN A 97 11.97 6.95 0.93
CA ASN A 97 11.45 6.33 2.14
C ASN A 97 12.22 6.78 3.38
N ASP A 98 11.51 7.46 4.28
CA ASP A 98 12.00 7.73 5.63
C ASP A 98 11.43 6.67 6.60
N ILE A 99 12.26 5.69 6.95
CA ILE A 99 11.87 4.57 7.83
C ILE A 99 11.40 5.05 9.21
N HIS A 100 11.89 6.18 9.71
CA HIS A 100 11.49 6.69 11.02
C HIS A 100 10.05 7.22 11.02
N LYS A 101 9.49 7.48 9.84
CA LYS A 101 8.09 7.90 9.68
C LYS A 101 7.20 6.81 9.13
N THR A 102 7.67 6.05 8.14
CA THR A 102 6.87 5.03 7.46
C THR A 102 6.91 3.67 8.14
N ASN A 103 7.95 3.40 8.94
CA ASN A 103 8.24 2.10 9.54
C ASN A 103 8.34 0.94 8.52
N VAL A 104 8.59 1.26 7.25
CA VAL A 104 8.84 0.26 6.20
C VAL A 104 10.34 0.15 5.95
N PRO A 105 10.95 -1.04 6.07
CA PRO A 105 12.36 -1.25 5.77
C PRO A 105 12.74 -0.81 4.37
N SER A 106 13.85 -0.09 4.22
CA SER A 106 14.32 0.36 2.89
C SER A 106 14.59 -0.81 1.94
N MET A 107 14.98 -1.99 2.46
CA MET A 107 15.13 -3.21 1.67
C MET A 107 13.81 -3.66 1.01
N ARG A 108 12.66 -3.51 1.70
CA ARG A 108 11.34 -3.80 1.12
C ARG A 108 11.05 -2.86 -0.05
N ILE A 109 11.35 -1.58 0.10
CA ILE A 109 11.14 -0.58 -0.95
C ILE A 109 12.11 -0.80 -2.13
N SER A 110 13.37 -1.13 -1.86
CA SER A 110 14.36 -1.45 -2.90
C SER A 110 13.89 -2.62 -3.75
N PHE A 111 13.46 -3.71 -3.11
CA PHE A 111 12.91 -4.88 -3.80
C PHE A 111 11.72 -4.49 -4.70
N ARG A 112 10.74 -3.74 -4.17
CA ARG A 112 9.57 -3.30 -4.96
C ARG A 112 9.96 -2.45 -6.16
N ASP A 113 10.89 -1.51 -5.97
CA ASP A 113 11.35 -0.60 -7.01
C ASP A 113 12.17 -1.33 -8.09
N GLU A 114 13.10 -2.20 -7.69
CA GLU A 114 13.92 -3.00 -8.60
C GLU A 114 13.06 -3.94 -9.45
N THR A 115 12.16 -4.71 -8.84
CA THR A 115 11.24 -5.60 -9.57
C THR A 115 10.37 -4.80 -10.54
N TRP A 116 9.81 -3.66 -10.13
CA TRP A 116 9.02 -2.83 -11.03
C TRP A 116 9.84 -2.27 -12.19
N LYS A 117 11.09 -1.85 -11.95
CA LYS A 117 12.01 -1.38 -13.01
C LYS A 117 12.32 -2.48 -14.01
N GLU A 118 12.58 -3.69 -13.54
CA GLU A 118 12.82 -4.86 -14.40
C GLU A 118 11.61 -5.17 -15.28
N GLU A 119 10.41 -5.22 -14.71
CA GLU A 119 9.16 -5.44 -15.44
C GLU A 119 8.90 -4.34 -16.48
N MET A 120 9.15 -3.08 -16.13
CA MET A 120 9.04 -1.96 -17.08
C MET A 120 10.04 -2.12 -18.23
N GLN A 121 11.30 -2.44 -17.93
CA GLN A 121 12.29 -2.69 -18.98
C GLN A 121 11.88 -3.86 -19.87
N TYR A 122 11.34 -4.94 -19.30
CA TYR A 122 10.85 -6.08 -20.06
C TYR A 122 9.74 -5.68 -21.03
N VAL A 123 8.69 -5.00 -20.55
CA VAL A 123 7.54 -4.57 -21.36
C VAL A 123 7.98 -3.62 -22.48
N TYR A 124 8.88 -2.68 -22.20
CA TYR A 124 9.39 -1.73 -23.20
C TYR A 124 10.60 -2.24 -24.00
N SER A 125 10.90 -3.55 -23.96
CA SER A 125 12.02 -4.14 -24.71
C SER A 125 13.36 -3.43 -24.47
N GLY A 126 13.66 -3.10 -23.22
CA GLY A 126 14.88 -2.42 -22.78
C GLY A 126 14.91 -0.90 -23.01
N LYS A 127 13.79 -0.29 -23.43
CA LYS A 127 13.71 1.14 -23.78
C LYS A 127 12.89 1.95 -22.77
N ALA A 128 12.58 1.40 -21.59
CA ALA A 128 11.78 2.12 -20.60
C ALA A 128 12.57 3.33 -20.08
N ARG A 129 11.95 4.51 -20.11
CA ARG A 129 12.44 5.70 -19.40
C ARG A 129 11.80 5.71 -18.03
N ILE A 130 12.59 5.46 -17.00
CA ILE A 130 12.12 5.42 -15.61
C ILE A 130 12.29 6.81 -14.99
N PRO A 131 11.20 7.46 -14.53
CA PRO A 131 11.30 8.75 -13.87
C PRO A 131 11.92 8.62 -12.47
N GLU A 132 12.70 9.63 -12.06
CA GLU A 132 13.30 9.71 -10.73
C GLU A 132 12.29 10.08 -9.64
N GLU A 133 11.18 10.70 -10.03
CA GLU A 133 10.09 11.10 -9.14
C GLU A 133 8.83 10.25 -9.38
N ILE A 134 7.96 10.25 -8.39
CA ILE A 134 6.62 9.67 -8.52
C ILE A 134 5.67 10.69 -9.15
N ASP A 135 4.69 10.19 -9.89
CA ASP A 135 3.60 11.03 -10.38
C ASP A 135 2.69 11.36 -9.19
N VAL A 136 2.66 12.63 -8.78
CA VAL A 136 1.86 13.16 -7.64
C VAL A 136 0.50 13.63 -8.10
#